data_AF-A0A8J3RUQ3-F1
#
_entry.id   AF-A0A8J3RUQ3-F1
#
_cell.length_a   1.000
_cell.length_b   1.000
_cell.length_c   1.000
_cell.angle_alpha   90.00
_cell.angle_beta   90.00
_cell.angle_gamma   90.00
#
_symmetry.space_group_name_H-M   'P 1'
#
loop_
_entity.id
_entity.type
_entity.pdbx_description
1 polymer ?
#
loop_
_entity_poly.entity_id
_entity_poly.type
_entity_poly.pdbx_seq_one_letter_code
_entity_poly.pdbx_strand_id
1 'polypeptide(L)' 'MATLLWIIAVVLVIAGIYVILARRDLLWGIVLIVLGFLVGPGGVSIFNV' A
#
# COMPACT_ATOMS: atom_id res chain seq x y z
N MET A 1 12.86 12.58 5.47
CA MET A 1 11.43 12.21 5.65
C MET A 1 10.91 11.20 4.61
N ALA A 2 11.47 11.10 3.40
CA ALA A 2 10.99 10.21 2.33
C ALA A 2 11.02 8.69 2.66
N THR A 3 12.00 8.24 3.44
CA THR A 3 12.17 6.82 3.79
C THR A 3 11.09 6.29 4.73
N LEU A 4 10.51 7.16 5.58
CA LEU A 4 9.47 6.76 6.52
C LEU A 4 8.14 6.50 5.81
N LEU A 5 7.76 7.34 4.84
CA LEU A 5 6.59 7.14 4.00
C LEU A 5 6.72 5.88 3.15
N TRP A 6 7.95 5.57 2.70
CA TRP A 6 8.25 4.33 1.99
C TRP A 6 7.98 3.08 2.82
N ILE A 7 8.43 3.08 4.09
CA ILE A 7 8.21 1.96 5.01
C ILE A 7 6.71 1.76 5.26
N ILE A 8 5.96 2.85 5.46
CA ILE A 8 4.51 2.79 5.66
C ILE A 8 3.80 2.24 4.41
N ALA A 9 4.24 2.64 3.22
CA ALA A 9 3.68 2.13 1.96
C ALA A 9 3.90 0.62 1.80
N VAL A 10 5.09 0.12 2.13
CA VAL A 10 5.39 -1.33 2.09
C VAL A 10 4.49 -2.09 3.06
N VAL A 11 4.28 -1.56 4.27
CA VAL A 11 3.38 -2.16 5.26
C VAL A 11 1.93 -2.19 4.77
N LEU A 12 1.45 -1.13 4.13
CA LEU A 12 0.10 -1.07 3.56
C LEU A 12 -0.12 -2.09 2.44
N VAL A 13 0.85 -2.26 1.54
CA VAL A 13 0.79 -3.27 0.46
C VAL A 13 0.77 -4.69 1.04
N ILE A 14 1.63 -4.98 2.03
CA ILE A 14 1.65 -6.27 2.71
C ILE A 14 0.32 -6.53 3.44
N ALA A 15 -0.24 -5.53 4.11
CA ALA A 15 -1.55 -5.62 4.75
C ALA A 15 -2.67 -5.89 3.74
N GLY A 16 -2.63 -5.23 2.57
CA GLY A 16 -3.57 -5.50 1.49
C GLY A 16 -3.52 -6.94 0.99
N ILE A 17 -2.32 -7.46 0.73
CA ILE A 17 -2.13 -8.88 0.35
C ILE A 17 -2.64 -9.82 1.46
N TYR A 18 -2.35 -9.49 2.72
CA TYR A 18 -2.82 -10.28 3.87
C TYR A 18 -4.35 -10.31 3.96
N VAL A 19 -5.04 -9.20 3.69
CA VAL A 19 -6.51 -9.15 3.69
C VAL A 19 -7.09 -10.03 2.58
N ILE A 20 -6.51 -10.02 1.38
CA ILE A 20 -6.93 -10.90 0.28
C ILE A 20 -6.74 -12.37 0.67
N LEU A 21 -5.57 -12.74 1.19
CA LEU A 21 -5.25 -14.14 1.46
C LEU A 21 -5.93 -14.69 2.73
N ALA A 22 -5.95 -13.91 3.81
CA ALA A 22 -6.43 -14.36 5.12
C ALA A 22 -7.95 -14.26 5.25
N ARG A 23 -8.57 -13.21 4.69
CA ARG A 23 -10.02 -13.00 4.78
C ARG A 23 -10.77 -13.36 3.50
N ARG A 24 -10.07 -13.73 2.42
CA ARG A 24 -10.65 -13.94 1.07
C ARG A 24 -11.45 -12.73 0.59
N ASP A 25 -11.17 -11.56 1.15
CA ASP A 25 -11.90 -10.33 0.90
C ASP A 25 -11.14 -9.52 -0.14
N LEU A 26 -11.45 -9.82 -1.41
CA LEU A 26 -10.75 -9.27 -2.56
C LEU A 26 -10.89 -7.74 -2.61
N LEU A 27 -12.05 -7.22 -2.25
CA LEU A 27 -12.38 -5.79 -2.37
C LEU A 27 -11.51 -4.95 -1.44
N TRP A 28 -11.48 -5.29 -0.16
CA TRP A 28 -10.69 -4.56 0.83
C TRP A 28 -9.19 -4.67 0.59
N GLY A 29 -8.73 -5.84 0.14
CA GLY A 29 -7.31 -6.02 -0.17
C GLY A 29 -6.84 -5.20 -1.37
N ILE A 30 -7.65 -5.11 -2.44
CA ILE A 30 -7.35 -4.24 -3.59
C ILE A 30 -7.30 -2.77 -3.16
N VAL A 31 -8.27 -2.31 -2.35
CA VAL A 31 -8.29 -0.93 -1.83
C VAL A 31 -7.02 -0.61 -1.04
N LEU A 32 -6.58 -1.50 -0.15
CA LEU A 32 -5.35 -1.32 0.62
C LEU A 32 -4.08 -1.32 -0.24
N ILE A 33 -4.02 -2.15 -1.30
CA ILE A 33 -2.89 -2.16 -2.24
C ILE A 33 -2.83 -0.86 -3.03
N VAL A 34 -3.96 -0.37 -3.54
CA VAL A 34 -4.03 0.91 -4.27
C VAL A 34 -3.62 2.07 -3.36
N LEU A 35 -4.10 2.10 -2.10
CA LEU A 35 -3.68 3.09 -1.12
C LEU A 35 -2.18 2.99 -0.81
N GLY A 36 -1.62 1.79 -0.72
CA GLY A 36 -0.18 1.57 -0.54
C GLY A 36 0.65 2.14 -1.70
N PHE A 37 0.20 1.96 -2.94
CA PHE A 37 0.87 2.54 -4.12
C PHE A 37 0.67 4.05 -4.26
N LEU A 38 -0.43 4.60 -3.74
CA LEU A 38 -0.68 6.04 -3.71
C LEU A 38 0.20 6.75 -2.67
N VAL A 39 0.48 6.07 -1.55
CA VAL A 39 1.29 6.58 -0.44
C VAL A 39 2.79 6.36 -0.67
N GLY A 40 3.18 5.30 -1.38
CA GLY A 40 4.58 4.97 -1.67
C GLY A 40 5.07 5.48 -3.03
N PRO A 41 6.38 5.61 -3.24
CA PRO A 41 6.96 6.07 -4.51
C PRO A 41 7.01 4.98 -5.61
N GLY A 42 6.16 3.97 -5.53
CA GLY A 42 6.14 2.79 -6.39
C GLY A 42 5.46 2.96 -7.76
N GLY A 43 5.41 4.17 -8.30
CA GLY A 43 4.96 4.41 -9.69
C GLY A 43 3.97 5.57 -9.93
N VAL A 44 3.35 6.11 -8.88
CA VAL A 44 2.43 7.28 -8.95
C VAL A 44 2.61 8.15 -7.70
N SER A 45 3.86 8.42 -7.31
CA SER A 45 4.19 9.18 -6.11
C SER A 45 3.58 10.59 -6.19
N ILE A 46 2.43 10.80 -5.55
CA ILE A 46 1.74 12.11 -5.50
C ILE A 46 2.53 13.09 -4.61
N PHE A 47 3.34 12.54 -3.71
CA PHE A 47 4.30 13.29 -2.92
C PHE A 47 5.66 13.26 -3.65
N ASN A 48 5.91 14.29 -4.46
CA ASN A 48 7.22 14.55 -5.04
C ASN A 48 8.11 15.17 -3.94
N VAL A 49 8.98 14.35 -3.35
CA VAL A 49 10.07 14.75 -2.45
C VAL A 49 11.40 14.51 -3.12
#